data_AF-A0A7U9S9W0-F1
#
_entry.id   AF-A0A7U9S9W0-F1
#
_cell.length_a   1.000
_cell.length_b   1.000
_cell.length_c   1.000
_cell.angle_alpha   90.00
_cell.angle_beta   90.00
_cell.angle_gamma   90.00
#
_symmetry.space_group_name_H-M   'P 1'
#
loop_
_entity.id
_entity.type
_entity.pdbx_description
1 polymer ?
#
loop_
_entity_poly.entity_id
_entity_poly.type
_entity_poly.pdbx_seq_one_letter_code
_entity_poly.pdbx_strand_id
1 'polypeptide(L)'
;MIKTEKATYSLVALNEGLTQLQEVRLTARLKACYYPIFDSLKSICEWLEDYGGNKHAFYCCRLEEYRNRLYNHYKETTKADFARLARLTKQDMTENILSILREGEAGNVNIV
;
A
#
# COMPACT_ATOMS: atom_id res chain seq x y z
N MET A 1 -25.31 3.04 -25.65
CA MET A 1 -24.07 2.37 -25.20
C MET A 1 -23.29 3.38 -24.38
N ILE A 2 -23.37 3.31 -23.05
CA ILE A 2 -22.60 4.22 -22.17
C ILE A 2 -21.15 3.76 -22.29
N LYS A 3 -20.27 4.58 -22.87
CA LYS A 3 -18.83 4.31 -22.81
C LYS A 3 -18.43 4.49 -21.36
N THR A 4 -18.16 3.39 -20.66
CA THR A 4 -17.57 3.44 -19.33
C THR A 4 -16.19 4.09 -19.49
N GLU A 5 -16.00 5.24 -18.87
CA GLU A 5 -14.72 5.93 -18.86
C GLU A 5 -13.68 5.06 -18.13
N LYS A 6 -12.51 4.86 -18.74
CA LYS A 6 -11.44 4.08 -18.13
C LYS A 6 -10.88 4.86 -16.95
N ALA A 7 -10.56 4.15 -15.86
CA ALA A 7 -9.81 4.75 -14.76
C ALA A 7 -8.46 5.28 -15.29
N THR A 8 -8.03 6.42 -14.76
CA THR A 8 -6.77 7.07 -15.15
C THR A 8 -5.84 7.13 -13.95
N TYR A 9 -4.58 6.74 -14.15
CA TYR A 9 -3.55 6.72 -13.11
C TYR A 9 -2.27 7.42 -13.59
N SER A 10 -1.54 8.03 -12.66
CA SER A 10 -0.28 8.71 -12.96
C SER A 10 0.90 7.74 -12.95
N LEU A 11 1.61 7.59 -14.07
CA LEU A 11 2.80 6.75 -14.16
C LEU A 11 3.89 7.21 -13.17
N VAL A 12 4.07 8.53 -13.06
CA VAL A 12 5.04 9.14 -12.15
C VAL A 12 4.71 8.76 -10.71
N ALA A 13 3.44 8.90 -10.31
CA ALA A 13 3.02 8.57 -8.96
C ALA A 13 3.15 7.07 -8.65
N LEU A 14 2.76 6.20 -9.58
CA LEU A 14 2.90 4.75 -9.40
C LEU A 14 4.37 4.34 -9.20
N ASN A 15 5.29 4.87 -10.02
CA ASN A 15 6.71 4.56 -9.89
C ASN A 15 7.33 5.14 -8.60
N GLU A 16 6.95 6.36 -8.23
CA GLU A 16 7.38 6.98 -6.98
C GLU A 16 6.88 6.19 -5.77
N GLY A 17 5.63 5.72 -5.79
CA GLY A 17 5.09 4.83 -4.77
C GLY A 17 5.85 3.51 -4.65
N LEU A 18 6.26 2.90 -5.77
CA LEU A 18 7.12 1.70 -5.75
C LEU A 18 8.48 1.98 -5.11
N THR A 19 9.12 3.10 -5.46
CA THR A 19 10.38 3.53 -4.85
C THR A 19 10.23 3.71 -3.33
N GLN A 20 9.25 4.50 -2.90
CA GLN A 20 9.00 4.74 -1.48
C GLN A 20 8.70 3.42 -0.73
N LEU A 21 7.87 2.54 -1.30
CA LEU A 21 7.59 1.23 -0.73
C LEU A 21 8.88 0.44 -0.57
N GLN A 22 9.74 0.38 -1.60
CA GLN A 22 11.00 -0.37 -1.57
C GLN A 22 11.91 0.08 -0.42
N GLU A 23 11.97 1.39 -0.15
CA GLU A 23 12.78 1.99 0.92
C GLU A 23 12.30 1.66 2.34
N VAL A 24 11.02 1.31 2.53
CA VAL A 24 10.50 0.91 3.85
C VAL A 24 11.21 -0.34 4.37
N ARG A 25 11.99 -0.16 5.44
CA ARG A 25 12.67 -1.25 6.15
C ARG A 25 11.69 -1.96 7.07
N LEU A 26 11.45 -3.25 6.82
CA LEU A 26 10.49 -4.06 7.57
C LEU A 26 11.08 -4.75 8.81
N THR A 27 12.37 -4.57 9.08
CA THR A 27 13.06 -5.23 10.19
C THR A 27 13.06 -4.35 11.43
N ALA A 28 12.40 -4.81 12.49
CA ALA A 28 12.36 -4.13 13.78
C ALA A 28 13.01 -4.97 14.88
N ARG A 29 13.86 -4.34 15.72
CA ARG A 29 14.46 -4.99 16.90
C ARG A 29 13.44 -5.17 18.02
N LEU A 30 12.65 -4.14 18.31
CA LEU A 30 11.64 -4.12 19.37
C LEU A 30 10.24 -4.14 18.76
N LYS A 31 9.28 -4.69 19.51
CA LYS A 31 7.86 -4.71 19.11
C LYS A 31 7.29 -3.30 18.89
N ALA A 32 7.70 -2.33 19.71
CA ALA A 32 7.26 -0.94 19.59
C ALA A 32 7.72 -0.27 18.29
N CYS A 33 8.80 -0.73 17.66
CA CYS A 33 9.29 -0.17 16.39
C CYS A 33 8.40 -0.51 15.19
N TYR A 34 7.36 -1.33 15.36
CA TYR A 34 6.36 -1.57 14.31
C TYR A 34 5.33 -0.44 14.18
N TYR A 35 5.27 0.52 15.11
CA TYR A 35 4.48 1.75 14.95
C TYR A 35 5.05 2.62 13.80
N PRO A 36 6.33 3.04 13.83
CA PRO A 36 6.92 3.77 12.70
C PRO A 36 6.83 3.07 11.34
N ILE A 37 6.95 1.73 11.30
CA ILE A 37 6.81 0.97 10.04
C ILE A 37 5.39 1.10 9.48
N PHE A 38 4.38 0.99 10.35
CA PHE A 38 2.99 1.22 9.98
C PHE A 38 2.78 2.65 9.48
N ASP A 39 3.30 3.65 10.20
CA ASP A 39 3.13 5.06 9.81
C ASP A 39 3.75 5.35 8.44
N SER A 40 4.92 4.77 8.12
CA SER A 40 5.51 4.87 6.79
C SER A 40 4.62 4.24 5.71
N LEU A 41 4.14 3.01 5.92
CA LEU A 41 3.25 2.34 4.95
C LEU A 41 1.93 3.10 4.77
N LYS A 42 1.37 3.62 5.85
CA LYS A 42 0.16 4.46 5.82
C LYS A 42 0.37 5.74 5.04
N SER A 43 1.47 6.44 5.29
CA SER A 43 1.79 7.69 4.59
C SER A 43 1.94 7.47 3.08
N ILE A 44 2.55 6.36 2.67
CA ILE A 44 2.67 5.99 1.25
C ILE A 44 1.30 5.67 0.64
N CYS A 45 0.43 4.97 1.38
CA CYS A 45 -0.93 4.68 0.95
C CYS A 45 -1.72 5.97 0.71
N GLU A 46 -1.72 6.87 1.68
CA GLU A 46 -2.41 8.18 1.60
C GLU A 46 -1.86 9.02 0.44
N TRP A 47 -0.53 9.02 0.25
CA TRP A 47 0.09 9.71 -0.89
C TRP A 47 -0.36 9.12 -2.24
N LEU A 48 -0.44 7.80 -2.37
CA LEU A 48 -0.95 7.17 -3.60
C LEU A 48 -2.44 7.46 -3.82
N GLU A 49 -3.24 7.57 -2.76
CA GLU A 49 -4.64 7.97 -2.87
C GLU A 49 -4.79 9.42 -3.38
N ASP A 50 -3.90 10.31 -2.99
CA ASP A 50 -3.91 11.72 -3.41
C ASP A 50 -3.36 11.95 -4.82
N TYR A 51 -2.32 11.21 -5.21
CA TYR A 51 -1.56 11.46 -6.46
C TYR A 51 -1.65 10.36 -7.51
N GLY A 52 -2.06 9.15 -7.13
CA GLY A 52 -2.04 7.97 -7.99
C GLY A 52 -3.18 7.90 -8.99
N GLY A 53 -4.27 8.64 -8.79
CA GLY A 53 -5.45 8.62 -9.66
C GLY A 53 -6.70 8.14 -8.92
N ASN A 54 -7.24 6.97 -9.29
CA ASN A 54 -8.40 6.41 -8.59
C ASN A 54 -8.00 5.90 -7.19
N LYS A 55 -8.26 6.72 -6.16
CA LYS A 55 -7.97 6.42 -4.75
C LYS A 55 -8.41 5.03 -4.29
N HIS A 56 -9.54 4.53 -4.79
CA HIS A 56 -10.08 3.24 -4.36
C HIS A 56 -9.18 2.05 -4.74
N ALA A 57 -8.31 2.21 -5.73
CA ALA A 57 -7.36 1.18 -6.13
C ALA A 57 -6.21 0.98 -5.12
N PHE A 58 -5.97 1.97 -4.26
CA PHE A 58 -4.86 1.95 -3.29
C PHE A 58 -5.28 1.49 -1.90
N TYR A 59 -6.59 1.37 -1.64
CA TYR A 59 -7.10 0.84 -0.39
C TYR A 59 -6.49 -0.52 -0.05
N CYS A 60 -5.94 -0.65 1.16
CA CYS A 60 -5.26 -1.86 1.63
C CYS A 60 -5.90 -2.40 2.91
N CYS A 61 -6.62 -3.52 2.81
CA CYS A 61 -7.26 -4.15 3.96
C CYS A 61 -6.27 -4.63 5.04
N ARG A 62 -5.06 -5.04 4.62
CA ARG A 62 -4.01 -5.46 5.55
C ARG A 62 -3.41 -4.30 6.34
N LEU A 63 -3.40 -3.10 5.77
CA LEU A 63 -3.01 -1.89 6.48
C LEU A 63 -3.99 -1.58 7.62
N GLU A 64 -5.30 -1.74 7.38
CA GLU A 64 -6.32 -1.62 8.43
C GLU A 64 -6.21 -2.72 9.50
N GLU A 65 -5.94 -3.98 9.11
CA GLU A 65 -5.66 -5.03 10.09
C GLU A 65 -4.44 -4.68 10.94
N TYR A 66 -3.37 -4.20 10.31
CA TYR A 66 -2.15 -3.80 10.99
C TYR A 66 -2.43 -2.66 11.98
N ARG A 67 -3.17 -1.63 11.58
CA ARG A 67 -3.65 -0.56 12.47
C ARG A 67 -4.41 -1.14 13.66
N ASN A 68 -5.41 -1.99 13.41
CA ASN A 68 -6.22 -2.58 14.48
C ASN A 68 -5.36 -3.38 15.47
N ARG A 69 -4.39 -4.14 14.97
CA ARG A 69 -3.44 -4.92 15.79
C ARG A 69 -2.52 -4.02 16.62
N LEU A 70 -2.07 -2.89 16.08
CA LEU A 70 -1.25 -1.93 16.79
C LEU A 70 -2.03 -1.21 17.90
N TYR A 71 -3.23 -0.72 17.61
CA TYR A 71 -3.93 0.17 18.55
C TYR A 71 -4.87 -0.56 19.50
N ASN A 72 -5.51 -1.65 19.07
CA ASN A 72 -6.55 -2.32 19.85
C ASN A 72 -6.11 -3.68 20.41
N HIS A 73 -5.21 -4.39 19.72
CA HIS A 73 -4.75 -5.74 20.12
C HIS A 73 -3.25 -5.80 20.39
N TYR A 74 -2.62 -4.68 20.78
CA TYR A 74 -1.16 -4.62 20.91
C TYR A 74 -0.63 -5.70 21.86
N LYS A 75 -1.26 -5.87 23.03
CA LYS A 75 -0.79 -6.82 24.06
C LYS A 75 -0.79 -8.27 23.56
N GLU A 76 -1.82 -8.65 22.81
CA GLU A 76 -2.06 -10.01 22.30
C GLU A 76 -1.28 -10.31 21.01
N THR A 77 -0.93 -9.28 20.24
CA THR A 77 -0.24 -9.45 18.96
C THR A 77 1.25 -9.69 19.18
N THR A 78 1.84 -10.75 18.63
CA THR A 78 3.27 -11.02 18.81
C THR A 78 4.14 -10.14 17.91
N LYS A 79 5.45 -10.07 18.19
CA LYS A 79 6.41 -9.41 17.30
C LYS A 79 6.44 -10.09 15.91
N ALA A 80 6.29 -11.41 15.86
CA ALA A 80 6.27 -12.18 14.62
C ALA A 80 5.01 -11.87 13.80
N ASP A 81 3.87 -11.68 14.45
CA ASP A 81 2.63 -11.26 13.79
C ASP A 81 2.78 -9.89 13.14
N PHE A 82 3.37 -8.92 13.84
CA PHE A 82 3.66 -7.60 13.25
C PHE A 82 4.65 -7.70 12.09
N ALA A 83 5.69 -8.52 12.20
CA ALA A 83 6.63 -8.76 11.10
C ALA A 83 5.92 -9.31 9.86
N ARG A 84 4.99 -10.26 10.07
CA ARG A 84 4.18 -10.85 9.01
C ARG A 84 3.26 -9.81 8.39
N LEU A 85 2.52 -9.05 9.20
CA LEU A 85 1.61 -8.01 8.73
C LEU A 85 2.32 -6.92 7.93
N ALA A 86 3.47 -6.44 8.41
CA ALA A 86 4.26 -5.42 7.70
C ALA A 86 4.72 -5.91 6.32
N ARG A 87 5.21 -7.16 6.22
CA ARG A 87 5.58 -7.77 4.92
C ARG A 87 4.40 -7.90 3.99
N LEU A 88 3.30 -8.45 4.49
CA LEU A 88 2.10 -8.70 3.70
C LEU A 88 1.43 -7.40 3.25
N THR A 89 1.46 -6.35 4.07
CA THR A 89 0.93 -5.03 3.72
C THR A 89 1.75 -4.39 2.61
N LYS A 90 3.08 -4.34 2.76
CA LYS A 90 3.97 -3.83 1.71
C LYS A 90 3.80 -4.60 0.41
N GLN A 91 3.70 -5.93 0.49
CA GLN A 91 3.48 -6.77 -0.68
C GLN A 91 2.16 -6.44 -1.40
N ASP A 92 1.05 -6.32 -0.68
CA ASP A 92 -0.25 -6.00 -1.30
C ASP A 92 -0.25 -4.62 -1.96
N MET A 93 0.34 -3.63 -1.30
CA MET A 93 0.45 -2.28 -1.87
C MET A 93 1.30 -2.29 -3.15
N THR A 94 2.42 -3.02 -3.15
CA THR A 94 3.25 -3.20 -4.34
C THR A 94 2.49 -3.92 -5.44
N GLU A 95 1.78 -5.01 -5.12
CA GLU A 95 1.03 -5.78 -6.11
C GLU A 95 -0.13 -4.97 -6.71
N ASN A 96 -0.80 -4.13 -5.92
CA ASN A 96 -1.82 -3.22 -6.42
C ASN A 96 -1.25 -2.27 -7.49
N ILE A 97 -0.10 -1.65 -7.22
CA ILE A 97 0.57 -0.76 -8.20
C ILE A 97 0.96 -1.53 -9.45
N LEU A 98 1.62 -2.69 -9.30
CA LEU A 98 2.05 -3.52 -10.43
C LEU A 98 0.85 -4.01 -11.25
N SER A 99 -0.27 -4.31 -10.61
CA SER A 99 -1.50 -4.68 -11.30
C SER A 99 -2.03 -3.53 -12.13
N ILE A 100 -2.06 -2.30 -11.60
CA ILE A 100 -2.49 -1.11 -12.35
C ILE A 100 -1.59 -0.91 -13.59
N LEU A 101 -0.27 -1.07 -13.44
CA LEU A 101 0.67 -0.94 -14.55
C LEU A 101 0.41 -1.98 -15.64
N ARG A 102 0.21 -3.26 -15.28
CA ARG A 102 -0.13 -4.33 -16.23
C ARG A 102 -1.47 -4.09 -16.93
N GLU A 103 -2.48 -3.62 -16.20
CA GLU A 103 -3.77 -3.22 -16.79
C GLU A 103 -3.60 -2.03 -17.76
N GLY A 104 -2.65 -1.13 -17.48
CA GLY A 104 -2.27 -0.04 -18.38
C GLY A 104 -1.63 -0.53 -19.67
N GLU A 105 -0.69 -1.48 -19.57
CA GLU A 105 -0.06 -2.14 -20.72
C GLU A 105 -1.08 -2.90 -21.59
N ALA A 106 -2.07 -3.53 -20.97
CA ALA A 106 -3.19 -4.18 -21.65
C ALA A 106 -4.21 -3.18 -22.25
N GLY A 107 -4.06 -1.88 -21.96
CA GLY A 107 -4.98 -0.84 -22.40
C GLY A 107 -6.33 -0.86 -21.68
N ASN A 108 -6.44 -1.51 -20.53
CA ASN A 108 -7.68 -1.58 -19.75
C ASN A 108 -7.91 -0.32 -18.89
N VAL A 109 -6.82 0.35 -18.50
CA VAL A 109 -6.84 1.65 -17.81
C VAL A 109 -5.97 2.65 -18.57
N ASN A 110 -6.17 3.94 -18.33
CA ASN A 110 -5.29 4.98 -18.85
C ASN A 110 -4.12 5.18 -17.89
N ILE A 111 -2.91 5.25 -18.44
CA ILE A 111 -1.69 5.64 -17.72
C ILE A 111 -1.20 6.94 -18.34
N VAL A 112 -1.03 7.98 -17.51
CA VAL A 112 -0.63 9.33 -17.93
C VAL A 112 0.64 9.80 -17.24
#